data_AF-A0A353D4T4-F1
#
_entry.id   AF-A0A353D4T4-F1
#
_cell.length_a   1.000
_cell.length_b   1.000
_cell.length_c   1.000
_cell.angle_alpha   90.00
_cell.angle_beta   90.00
_cell.angle_gamma   90.00
#
_symmetry.space_group_name_H-M   'P 1'
#
loop_
_entity.id
_entity.type
_entity.pdbx_description
1 polymer ?
#
loop_
_entity_poly.entity_id
_entity_poly.type
_entity_poly.pdbx_seq_one_letter_code
_entity_poly.pdbx_strand_id
1 'polypeptide(L)'
;ERMIGLSEEMAVKEATRCMSCGMCFECDNCVIFCPQDAVYRVKKDQSTMGRYVATDYTKCIGCHICADVCPTGYIDMGMGE
;
A
#
# COMPACT_ATOMS: atom_id res chain seq x y z
N GLU A 1 -33.61 -7.65 2.45
CA GLU A 1 -33.46 -7.16 1.06
C GLU A 1 -32.62 -8.18 0.31
N ARG A 2 -33.14 -8.75 -0.78
CA ARG A 2 -32.54 -9.93 -1.43
C ARG A 2 -31.25 -9.54 -2.14
N MET A 3 -30.13 -9.76 -1.47
CA MET A 3 -28.81 -9.70 -2.10
C MET A 3 -28.73 -10.84 -3.14
N ILE A 4 -28.56 -10.47 -4.40
CA ILE A 4 -28.29 -11.42 -5.48
C ILE A 4 -26.77 -11.55 -5.58
N GLY A 5 -26.24 -12.75 -5.36
CA GLY A 5 -24.80 -13.00 -5.32
C GLY A 5 -24.12 -12.82 -6.69
N LEU A 6 -22.80 -12.60 -6.66
CA LEU A 6 -21.97 -12.55 -7.87
C LEU A 6 -22.04 -13.89 -8.62
N SER A 7 -22.04 -13.85 -9.95
CA SER A 7 -21.76 -15.03 -10.76
C SER A 7 -20.32 -15.48 -10.55
N GLU A 8 -20.04 -16.76 -10.74
CA GLU A 8 -18.72 -17.36 -10.50
C GLU A 8 -17.56 -16.58 -11.15
N GLU A 9 -17.66 -16.24 -12.43
CA GLU A 9 -16.60 -15.51 -13.14
C GLU A 9 -16.46 -14.04 -12.66
N MET A 10 -17.57 -13.36 -12.36
CA MET A 10 -17.54 -11.98 -11.84
C MET A 10 -16.99 -11.91 -10.41
N ALA A 11 -17.26 -12.91 -9.57
CA ALA A 11 -16.64 -13.04 -8.26
C ALA A 11 -15.12 -13.24 -8.37
N VAL A 12 -14.69 -14.06 -9.33
CA VAL A 12 -13.28 -14.35 -9.59
C VAL A 12 -12.52 -13.12 -10.08
N LYS A 13 -13.15 -12.26 -10.89
CA LYS A 13 -12.48 -11.07 -11.46
C LYS A 13 -12.50 -9.86 -10.53
N GLU A 14 -13.57 -9.63 -9.78
CA GLU A 14 -13.61 -8.51 -8.83
C GLU A 14 -12.64 -8.74 -7.65
N ALA A 15 -12.39 -10.02 -7.31
CA ALA A 15 -11.33 -10.43 -6.39
C ALA A 15 -9.90 -10.06 -6.87
N THR A 16 -9.68 -9.62 -8.13
CA THR A 16 -8.34 -9.36 -8.68
C THR A 16 -7.99 -7.87 -8.85
N ARG A 17 -8.88 -6.92 -8.52
CA ARG A 17 -8.98 -5.65 -9.28
C ARG A 17 -8.71 -4.32 -8.56
N CYS A 18 -7.72 -4.30 -7.68
CA CYS A 18 -7.05 -3.09 -7.14
C CYS A 18 -7.86 -2.24 -6.13
N MET A 19 -7.25 -1.92 -4.98
CA MET A 19 -7.88 -1.11 -3.92
C MET A 19 -7.47 0.37 -3.90
N SER A 20 -6.63 0.87 -4.83
CA SER A 20 -6.41 2.32 -4.97
C SER A 20 -5.59 2.79 -6.19
N CYS A 21 -5.57 2.09 -7.33
CA CYS A 21 -4.89 2.53 -8.57
C CYS A 21 -3.43 3.03 -8.39
N GLY A 22 -2.64 2.43 -7.49
CA GLY A 22 -1.29 2.92 -7.18
C GLY A 22 -1.22 3.97 -6.07
N MET A 23 -2.32 4.35 -5.43
CA MET A 23 -2.35 5.23 -4.25
C MET A 23 -2.34 4.42 -2.94
N CYS A 24 -1.86 5.03 -1.85
CA CYS A 24 -2.01 4.44 -0.53
C CYS A 24 -3.44 4.65 -0.03
N PHE A 25 -4.07 3.62 0.53
CA PHE A 25 -5.39 3.68 1.18
C PHE A 25 -5.31 3.50 2.70
N GLU A 26 -4.14 3.72 3.30
CA GLU A 26 -3.94 3.58 4.76
C GLU A 26 -4.15 2.14 5.27
N CYS A 27 -3.73 1.13 4.48
CA CYS A 27 -3.74 -0.27 4.92
C CYS A 27 -2.70 -0.61 5.99
N ASP A 28 -1.72 0.27 6.21
CA ASP A 28 -0.63 0.16 7.18
C ASP A 28 0.32 -1.04 7.04
N ASN A 29 0.15 -1.91 6.05
CA ASN A 29 1.05 -3.04 5.82
C ASN A 29 2.52 -2.62 5.77
N CYS A 30 2.82 -1.54 5.05
CA CYS A 30 4.19 -1.03 4.92
C CYS A 30 4.81 -0.55 6.25
N VAL A 31 4.00 -0.06 7.19
CA VAL A 31 4.45 0.36 8.53
C VAL A 31 4.65 -0.88 9.41
N ILE A 32 3.69 -1.81 9.40
CA ILE A 32 3.70 -3.01 10.24
C ILE A 32 4.86 -3.95 9.89
N PHE A 33 5.16 -4.11 8.60
CA PHE A 33 6.17 -5.06 8.13
C PHE A 33 7.57 -4.45 7.98
N CYS A 34 7.77 -3.17 8.29
CA CYS A 34 9.09 -2.58 8.20
C CYS A 34 9.98 -3.06 9.37
N PRO A 35 11.06 -3.82 9.14
CA PRO A 35 11.89 -4.36 10.22
C PRO A 35 12.76 -3.31 10.93
N GLN A 36 12.83 -2.10 10.37
CA GLN A 36 13.67 -1.00 10.86
C GLN A 36 12.83 0.18 11.40
N ASP A 37 11.49 0.04 11.43
CA ASP A 37 10.57 1.15 11.72
C ASP A 37 10.88 2.40 10.89
N ALA A 38 11.32 2.18 9.64
CA ALA A 38 11.71 3.25 8.72
C ALA A 38 10.49 3.86 8.02
N VAL A 39 9.38 3.14 7.90
CA VAL A 39 8.14 3.65 7.29
C VAL A 39 7.20 4.13 8.39
N TYR A 40 6.73 5.37 8.30
CA TYR A 40 5.85 5.99 9.30
C TYR A 40 4.71 6.78 8.67
N ARG A 41 3.60 6.93 9.41
CA ARG A 41 2.43 7.71 8.97
C ARG A 41 2.75 9.20 9.00
N VAL A 42 2.40 9.93 7.95
CA VAL A 42 2.46 11.40 7.97
C VAL A 42 1.31 11.96 8.79
N LYS A 43 1.49 13.16 9.34
CA LYS A 43 0.42 13.83 10.08
C LYS A 43 -0.71 14.24 9.13
N LYS A 44 -1.96 14.16 9.61
CA LYS A 44 -3.16 14.43 8.80
C LYS A 44 -3.28 15.88 8.32
N ASP A 45 -2.67 16.82 9.05
CA ASP A 45 -2.53 18.23 8.67
C ASP A 45 -1.61 18.44 7.45
N GLN A 46 -0.81 17.44 7.10
CA GLN A 46 0.09 17.42 5.94
C GLN A 46 -0.32 16.40 4.87
N SER A 47 -1.53 15.81 4.97
CA SER A 47 -1.97 14.80 4.00
C SER A 47 -2.21 15.44 2.62
N THR A 48 -1.36 15.08 1.66
CA THR A 48 -1.63 15.30 0.24
C THR A 48 -2.42 14.10 -0.27
N MET A 49 -3.15 14.28 -1.37
CA MET A 49 -3.85 13.16 -2.02
C MET A 49 -2.87 11.99 -2.28
N GLY A 50 -3.15 10.82 -1.71
CA GLY A 50 -2.39 9.59 -1.89
C GLY A 50 -1.16 9.40 -0.99
N ARG A 51 -0.65 10.44 -0.30
CA ARG A 51 0.57 10.34 0.52
C ARG A 51 0.27 10.24 2.02
N TYR A 52 0.15 9.01 2.49
CA TYR A 52 -0.16 8.70 3.89
C TYR A 52 1.03 8.17 4.70
N VAL A 53 2.10 7.78 4.02
CA VAL A 53 3.32 7.27 4.65
C VAL A 53 4.56 7.96 4.09
N ALA A 54 5.60 8.02 4.91
CA ALA A 54 6.92 8.50 4.55
C ALA A 54 7.98 7.50 5.02
N THR A 55 9.14 7.53 4.38
CA THR A 55 10.27 6.65 4.68
C THR A 55 11.42 7.48 5.23
N ASP A 56 11.92 7.08 6.40
CA ASP A 56 13.17 7.54 6.96
C ASP A 56 14.33 6.77 6.30
N TYR A 57 14.98 7.41 5.33
CA TYR A 57 16.11 6.83 4.61
C TYR A 57 17.35 6.61 5.47
N THR A 58 17.43 7.20 6.67
CA THR A 58 18.55 6.94 7.59
C THR A 58 18.44 5.58 8.28
N LYS A 59 17.22 5.04 8.36
CA LYS A 59 16.92 3.70 8.92
C LYS A 59 16.64 2.66 7.85
N CYS A 60 16.24 3.09 6.65
CA CYS A 60 15.91 2.18 5.57
C CYS A 60 17.16 1.44 5.06
N ILE A 61 17.10 0.11 5.07
CA ILE A 61 18.18 -0.77 4.58
C ILE A 61 17.92 -1.31 3.17
N GLY A 62 16.88 -0.85 2.47
CA GLY A 62 16.56 -1.32 1.11
C GLY A 62 16.11 -2.77 1.04
N CYS A 63 15.35 -3.25 2.02
CA CYS A 63 14.87 -4.65 2.04
C CYS A 63 13.64 -4.94 1.15
N HIS A 64 13.01 -3.92 0.57
CA HIS A 64 11.87 -3.99 -0.37
C HIS A 64 10.55 -4.56 0.19
N ILE A 65 10.53 -5.05 1.44
CA ILE A 65 9.34 -5.60 2.10
C ILE A 65 8.13 -4.66 2.02
N CYS A 66 8.33 -3.36 2.24
CA CYS A 66 7.24 -2.38 2.20
C CYS A 66 6.59 -2.25 0.81
N ALA A 67 7.36 -2.42 -0.28
CA ALA A 67 6.85 -2.44 -1.64
C ALA A 67 6.09 -3.75 -1.93
N ASP A 68 6.65 -4.89 -1.53
CA ASP A 68 6.06 -6.21 -1.76
C ASP A 68 4.70 -6.37 -1.06
N VAL A 69 4.55 -5.85 0.16
CA VAL A 69 3.30 -5.94 0.94
C VAL A 69 2.28 -4.87 0.57
N CYS A 70 2.60 -3.97 -0.36
CA CYS A 70 1.71 -2.90 -0.75
C CYS A 70 0.64 -3.43 -1.73
N PRO A 71 -0.62 -3.61 -1.32
CA PRO A 71 -1.68 -4.16 -2.18
C PRO A 71 -2.02 -3.26 -3.38
N THR A 72 -1.57 -2.00 -3.36
CA THR A 72 -1.79 -1.04 -4.44
C THR A 72 -0.54 -0.77 -5.25
N GLY A 73 0.64 -1.22 -4.82
CA GLY A 73 1.91 -0.83 -5.44
C GLY A 73 2.25 0.65 -5.27
N TYR A 74 1.76 1.32 -4.21
CA TYR A 74 2.06 2.73 -3.93
C TYR A 74 3.54 3.00 -3.62
N ILE A 75 4.25 2.00 -3.08
CA ILE A 75 5.65 2.13 -2.73
C ILE A 75 6.48 1.65 -3.91
N ASP A 76 7.19 2.59 -4.53
CA ASP A 76 8.16 2.31 -5.58
C ASP A 76 9.58 2.31 -5.00
N MET A 77 10.38 1.33 -5.43
CA MET A 77 11.77 1.18 -5.00
C MET A 77 12.68 1.79 -6.06
N GLY A 78 13.41 2.84 -5.70
CA GLY A 78 14.45 3.39 -6.56
C GLY A 78 15.59 2.40 -6.73
N MET A 79 15.53 1.53 -7.74
CA MET A 79 16.72 0.89 -8.26
C MET A 79 17.47 1.96 -9.05
N GLY A 80 18.71 2.26 -8.65
CA GLY A 80 19.58 3.13 -9.44
C GLY A 80 19.71 2.59 -10.86
N GLU A 81 19.42 3.44 -11.84
CA GLU A 81 19.97 3.33 -13.19
C GLU A 81 21.46 3.71 -13.18
#